data_AF-A0A9W9S5Z6-F1
#
_entry.id   AF-A0A9W9S5Z6-F1
#
_cell.length_a   1.000
_cell.length_b   1.000
_cell.length_c   1.000
_cell.angle_alpha   90.00
_cell.angle_beta   90.00
_cell.angle_gamma   90.00
#
_symmetry.space_group_name_H-M   'P 1'
#
loop_
_entity.id
_entity.type
_entity.pdbx_description
1 polymer ?
#
loop_
_entity_poly.entity_id
_entity_poly.type
_entity_poly.pdbx_seq_one_letter_code
_entity_poly.pdbx_strand_id
1 'polypeptide(L)'
;MTTRNDYEFRLFNRMADTMQALTRVFPYLAMRMPAFARQDQLIAQHKVIHQGLEKLESYARDCLGGQKDFKLHEIKSILDSFGKTLWDHLDDEVRELGAEQTRKYWTAEEMTRMPM
;
A
#
# COMPACT_ATOMS: atom_id res chain seq x y z
N MET A 1 -9.32 1.51 -28.31
CA MET A 1 -8.76 0.15 -28.22
C MET A 1 -7.80 0.15 -27.04
N THR A 2 -8.30 -0.23 -25.87
CA THR A 2 -7.52 -0.32 -24.63
C THR A 2 -6.74 -1.63 -24.69
N THR A 3 -5.41 -1.57 -24.74
CA THR A 3 -4.59 -2.79 -24.84
C THR A 3 -4.56 -3.47 -23.46
N ARG A 4 -4.32 -4.78 -23.44
CA ARG A 4 -4.23 -5.61 -22.23
C ARG A 4 -3.22 -5.07 -21.18
N ASN A 5 -2.30 -4.19 -21.59
CA ASN A 5 -1.35 -3.49 -20.71
C ASN A 5 -1.99 -2.48 -19.75
N ASP A 6 -3.15 -1.90 -20.07
CA ASP A 6 -3.73 -0.82 -19.25
C ASP A 6 -4.43 -1.33 -17.97
N TYR A 7 -4.79 -2.61 -17.90
CA TYR A 7 -5.51 -3.17 -16.73
C TYR A 7 -4.57 -3.53 -15.58
N GLU A 8 -3.40 -4.13 -15.89
CA GLU A 8 -2.36 -4.44 -14.90
C GLU A 8 -1.77 -3.16 -14.31
N PHE A 9 -1.57 -2.14 -15.16
CA PHE A 9 -1.11 -0.80 -14.75
C PHE A 9 -2.10 -0.10 -13.81
N ARG A 10 -3.41 -0.33 -13.97
CA ARG A 10 -4.43 0.24 -13.07
C ARG A 10 -4.44 -0.37 -11.68
N LEU A 11 -4.14 -1.67 -11.53
CA LEU A 11 -4.11 -2.30 -10.21
C LEU A 11 -2.95 -1.77 -9.37
N PHE A 12 -1.78 -1.60 -10.00
CA PHE A 12 -0.58 -1.09 -9.36
C PHE A 12 -0.70 0.40 -9.00
N ASN A 13 -1.17 1.23 -9.93
CA ASN A 13 -1.45 2.63 -9.62
C ASN A 13 -2.55 2.75 -8.56
N ARG A 14 -3.57 1.89 -8.58
CA ARG A 14 -4.57 1.86 -7.50
C ARG A 14 -3.95 1.53 -6.14
N MET A 15 -2.97 0.63 -6.07
CA MET A 15 -2.24 0.36 -4.83
C MET A 15 -1.42 1.58 -4.37
N ALA A 16 -0.69 2.23 -5.27
CA ALA A 16 0.05 3.46 -4.94
C ALA A 16 -0.89 4.62 -4.55
N ASP A 17 -2.02 4.77 -5.23
CA ASP A 17 -3.08 5.75 -4.95
C ASP A 17 -3.74 5.47 -3.60
N THR A 18 -3.98 4.20 -3.24
CA THR A 18 -4.47 3.84 -1.89
C THR A 18 -3.47 4.21 -0.81
N MET A 19 -2.16 4.09 -1.05
CA MET A 19 -1.15 4.53 -0.08
C MET A 19 -1.10 6.07 0.07
N GLN A 20 -1.35 6.82 -1.00
CA GLN A 20 -1.51 8.28 -0.93
C GLN A 20 -2.82 8.71 -0.26
N ALA A 21 -3.93 8.00 -0.49
CA ALA A 21 -5.20 8.24 0.17
C ALA A 21 -5.09 8.03 1.69
N LEU A 22 -4.41 6.97 2.12
CA LEU A 22 -4.14 6.71 3.54
C LEU A 22 -3.35 7.85 4.21
N THR A 23 -2.39 8.44 3.49
CA THR A 23 -1.62 9.61 4.00
C THR A 23 -2.51 10.82 4.30
N ARG A 24 -3.61 11.02 3.56
CA ARG A 24 -4.58 12.10 3.81
C ARG A 24 -5.53 11.79 4.96
N VAL A 25 -5.85 10.51 5.16
CA VAL A 25 -6.76 10.02 6.21
C VAL A 25 -6.05 9.90 7.56
N PHE A 26 -4.75 9.61 7.59
CA PHE A 26 -3.97 9.41 8.83
C PHE A 26 -4.03 10.60 9.81
N PRO A 27 -3.94 11.87 9.38
CA PRO A 27 -4.14 13.02 10.29
C PRO A 27 -5.50 13.01 10.98
N TYR A 28 -6.57 12.58 10.28
CA TYR A 28 -7.91 12.50 10.85
C TYR A 28 -8.00 11.35 11.85
N LEU A 29 -7.51 10.16 11.48
CA LEU A 29 -7.47 9.01 12.39
C LEU A 29 -6.67 9.33 13.66
N ALA A 30 -5.53 10.01 13.53
CA ALA A 30 -4.66 10.40 14.64
C ALA A 30 -5.34 11.32 15.67
N MET A 31 -6.43 12.01 15.31
CA MET A 31 -7.18 12.85 16.26
C MET A 31 -7.77 12.04 17.42
N ARG A 32 -8.13 10.78 17.19
CA ARG A 32 -8.81 9.94 18.20
C ARG A 32 -8.16 8.57 18.40
N MET A 33 -7.33 8.11 17.47
CA MET A 33 -6.72 6.78 17.50
C MET A 33 -5.23 6.90 17.80
N PRO A 34 -4.78 6.58 19.04
CA PRO A 34 -3.39 6.79 19.47
C PRO A 34 -2.35 6.06 18.61
N ALA A 35 -2.72 4.94 17.99
CA ALA A 35 -1.87 4.19 17.07
C ALA A 35 -1.40 5.05 15.87
N PHE A 36 -2.21 6.02 15.45
CA PHE A 36 -1.90 6.93 14.35
C PHE A 36 -1.20 8.22 14.78
N ALA A 37 -1.02 8.44 16.09
CA ALA A 37 -0.32 9.63 16.61
C ALA A 37 1.19 9.60 16.31
N ARG A 38 1.78 8.41 16.12
CA ARG A 38 3.19 8.23 15.76
C ARG A 38 3.32 7.76 14.31
N GLN A 39 3.17 8.72 13.39
CA GLN A 39 3.12 8.46 11.95
C GLN A 39 4.44 7.98 11.35
N ASP A 40 5.57 8.22 12.02
CA ASP A 40 6.91 7.94 11.48
C ASP A 40 7.11 6.46 11.12
N GLN A 41 6.57 5.53 11.92
CA GLN A 41 6.68 4.10 11.64
C GLN A 41 5.81 3.67 10.44
N LEU A 42 4.58 4.19 10.35
CA LEU A 42 3.68 3.92 9.23
C LEU A 42 4.25 4.48 7.92
N ILE A 43 4.76 5.71 7.95
CA ILE A 43 5.41 6.37 6.80
C ILE A 43 6.67 5.60 6.38
N ALA A 44 7.47 5.11 7.34
CA ALA A 44 8.65 4.31 7.03
C ALA A 44 8.31 2.98 6.36
N GLN A 45 7.28 2.26 6.84
CA GLN A 45 6.77 1.03 6.22
C GLN A 45 6.33 1.32 4.77
N HIS A 46 5.54 2.39 4.58
CA HIS A 46 5.05 2.79 3.26
C HIS A 46 6.19 3.04 2.27
N LYS A 47 7.24 3.73 2.69
CA LYS A 47 8.41 4.00 1.84
C LYS A 47 9.09 2.72 1.35
N VAL A 48 9.25 1.72 2.22
CA VAL A 48 9.84 0.43 1.87
C VAL A 48 8.97 -0.32 0.86
N ILE A 49 7.65 -0.34 1.09
CA ILE A 49 6.68 -0.99 0.20
C ILE A 49 6.70 -0.32 -1.18
N HIS A 50 6.66 1.01 -1.24
CA HIS A 50 6.74 1.77 -2.50
C HIS A 50 8.01 1.46 -3.29
N GLN A 51 9.17 1.45 -2.64
CA GLN A 51 10.43 1.12 -3.30
C GLN A 51 10.46 -0.31 -3.84
N GLY A 52 9.87 -1.27 -3.11
CA GLY A 52 9.75 -2.65 -3.56
C GLY A 52 8.83 -2.79 -4.78
N LEU A 53 7.71 -2.08 -4.76
CA LEU A 53 6.74 -2.01 -5.84
C LEU A 53 7.33 -1.35 -7.10
N GLU A 54 8.07 -0.24 -6.97
CA GLU A 54 8.77 0.41 -8.09
C GLU A 54 9.76 -0.55 -8.78
N LYS A 55 10.52 -1.32 -7.99
CA LYS A 55 11.43 -2.34 -8.53
C LYS A 55 10.68 -3.45 -9.28
N LEU A 56 9.57 -3.92 -8.72
CA LEU A 56 8.74 -4.94 -9.35
C LEU A 56 8.16 -4.45 -10.67
N GLU A 57 7.67 -3.20 -10.70
CA GLU A 57 7.13 -2.58 -11.90
C GLU A 57 8.19 -2.41 -12.98
N SER A 58 9.38 -1.90 -12.63
CA SER A 58 10.50 -1.78 -13.56
C SER A 58 10.87 -3.13 -14.16
N TYR A 59 10.99 -4.18 -13.33
CA TYR A 59 11.31 -5.52 -13.78
C TYR A 59 10.25 -6.06 -14.76
N ALA A 60 8.97 -5.87 -14.44
CA ALA A 60 7.87 -6.30 -15.30
C ALA A 60 7.90 -5.58 -16.65
N ARG A 61 8.16 -4.26 -16.66
CA ARG A 61 8.30 -3.47 -17.89
C ARG A 61 9.45 -3.97 -18.76
N ASP A 62 10.61 -4.24 -18.17
CA ASP A 62 11.78 -4.77 -18.90
C ASP A 62 11.51 -6.16 -19.50
N CYS A 63 10.74 -7.00 -18.80
CA CYS A 63 10.33 -8.30 -19.32
C CYS A 63 9.34 -8.17 -20.48
N LEU A 64 8.33 -7.30 -20.34
CA LEU A 64 7.31 -7.08 -21.37
C LEU A 64 7.90 -6.43 -22.64
N GLY A 65 8.89 -5.56 -22.48
CA GLY A 65 9.59 -4.93 -23.61
C GLY A 65 10.70 -5.76 -24.23
N GLY A 66 10.98 -6.96 -23.69
CA GLY A 66 12.02 -7.87 -24.20
C GLY A 66 13.45 -7.45 -23.86
N GLN A 67 13.65 -6.47 -22.98
CA GLN A 67 14.98 -6.10 -22.48
C GLN A 67 15.54 -7.13 -21.50
N LYS A 68 14.67 -7.95 -20.91
CA LYS A 68 15.02 -8.95 -19.92
C LYS A 68 14.17 -10.21 -20.06
N ASP A 69 14.77 -11.38 -19.85
CA ASP A 69 14.01 -12.62 -19.71
C ASP A 69 13.40 -12.72 -18.31
N PHE A 70 12.15 -13.17 -18.25
CA PHE A 70 11.45 -13.43 -17.00
C PHE A 70 12.13 -14.57 -16.22
N LYS A 71 12.53 -14.31 -14.97
CA LYS A 71 13.18 -15.28 -14.08
C LYS A 71 12.54 -15.25 -12.70
N LEU A 72 11.99 -16.40 -12.30
CA LEU A 72 11.29 -16.55 -11.02
C LEU A 72 12.15 -16.15 -9.80
N HIS A 73 13.46 -16.45 -9.81
CA HIS A 73 14.34 -16.13 -8.69
C HIS A 73 14.56 -14.61 -8.52
N GLU A 74 14.54 -13.83 -9.60
CA GLU A 74 14.69 -12.38 -9.53
C GLU A 74 13.42 -11.72 -9.01
N ILE A 75 12.26 -12.20 -9.45
CA ILE A 75 10.97 -11.77 -8.88
C ILE A 75 10.90 -12.11 -7.40
N LYS A 76 11.29 -13.32 -7.02
CA LYS A 76 11.35 -13.71 -5.61
C LYS A 76 12.23 -12.74 -4.82
N SER A 77 13.42 -12.40 -5.32
CA SER A 77 14.32 -11.43 -4.67
C SER A 77 13.69 -10.05 -4.52
N ILE A 78 12.99 -9.57 -5.54
CA ILE A 78 12.25 -8.30 -5.47
C ILE A 78 11.15 -8.37 -4.40
N LEU A 79 10.33 -9.42 -4.41
CA LEU A 79 9.25 -9.62 -3.44
C LEU A 79 9.79 -9.76 -2.01
N ASP A 80 10.87 -10.51 -1.81
CA ASP A 80 11.53 -10.67 -0.51
C ASP A 80 12.02 -9.33 0.04
N SER A 81 12.38 -8.37 -0.82
CA SER A 81 12.93 -7.07 -0.41
C SER A 81 11.93 -6.17 0.35
N PHE A 82 10.63 -6.41 0.21
CA PHE A 82 9.59 -5.65 0.92
C PHE A 82 8.48 -6.52 1.51
N GLY A 83 8.48 -7.83 1.25
CA GLY A 83 7.38 -8.74 1.59
C GLY A 83 7.11 -8.80 3.09
N LYS A 84 8.14 -8.89 3.94
CA LYS A 84 7.95 -8.87 5.39
C LYS A 84 7.26 -7.57 5.84
N THR A 85 7.76 -6.42 5.37
CA THR A 85 7.20 -5.11 5.71
C THR A 85 5.76 -4.97 5.23
N LEU A 86 5.42 -5.49 4.04
CA LEU A 86 4.06 -5.52 3.54
C LEU A 86 3.12 -6.34 4.44
N TRP A 87 3.53 -7.55 4.83
CA TRP A 87 2.72 -8.39 5.72
C TRP A 87 2.52 -7.76 7.09
N ASP A 88 3.60 -7.28 7.71
CA ASP A 88 3.52 -6.59 9.00
C ASP A 88 2.57 -5.37 8.93
N HIS A 89 2.66 -4.60 7.83
CA HIS A 89 1.81 -3.43 7.60
C HIS A 89 0.33 -3.79 7.46
N LEU A 90 -0.01 -4.83 6.68
CA LEU A 90 -1.39 -5.29 6.52
C LEU A 90 -1.97 -5.83 7.84
N ASP A 91 -1.16 -6.54 8.64
CA ASP A 91 -1.57 -7.00 9.97
C ASP A 91 -1.84 -5.83 10.93
N ASP A 92 -0.99 -4.79 10.89
CA ASP A 92 -1.21 -3.56 11.65
C ASP A 92 -2.50 -2.84 11.20
N GLU A 93 -2.78 -2.76 9.89
CA GLU A 93 -4.02 -2.18 9.38
C GLU A 93 -5.26 -2.95 9.86
N VAL A 94 -5.26 -4.28 9.81
CA VAL A 94 -6.38 -5.09 10.32
C VAL A 94 -6.59 -4.86 11.81
N ARG A 95 -5.49 -4.81 12.58
CA ARG A 95 -5.54 -4.60 14.04
C ARG A 95 -6.09 -3.22 14.39
N GLU A 96 -5.62 -2.17 13.73
CA GLU A 96 -5.93 -0.80 14.09
C GLU A 96 -7.19 -0.26 13.41
N LEU A 97 -7.43 -0.60 12.13
CA LEU A 97 -8.57 -0.12 11.33
C LEU A 97 -9.73 -1.12 11.25
N GLY A 98 -9.59 -2.33 11.81
CA GLY A 98 -10.66 -3.30 11.90
C GLY A 98 -11.93 -2.72 12.57
N ALA A 99 -13.11 -3.18 12.15
CA ALA A 99 -14.39 -2.60 12.56
C ALA A 99 -14.56 -2.51 14.10
N GLU A 100 -14.11 -3.54 14.82
CA GLU A 100 -14.11 -3.60 16.28
C GLU A 100 -13.29 -2.48 16.93
N GLN A 101 -12.14 -2.15 16.34
CA GLN A 101 -11.20 -1.16 16.87
C GLN A 101 -11.60 0.25 16.44
N THR A 102 -11.99 0.43 15.18
CA THR A 102 -12.44 1.71 14.61
C THR A 102 -13.70 2.23 15.32
N ARG A 103 -14.69 1.37 15.60
CA ARG A 103 -15.94 1.81 16.25
C ARG A 103 -15.78 2.31 17.69
N LYS A 104 -14.63 2.06 18.33
CA LYS A 104 -14.32 2.59 19.66
C LYS A 104 -14.07 4.11 19.61
N TYR A 105 -13.75 4.66 18.44
CA TYR A 105 -13.34 6.05 18.26
C TYR A 105 -14.20 6.84 17.27
N TRP A 106 -14.77 6.16 16.27
CA TRP A 106 -15.51 6.77 15.18
C TRP A 106 -16.84 6.06 14.93
N THR A 107 -17.88 6.84 14.68
CA THR A 107 -19.14 6.33 14.14
C THR A 107 -19.02 6.08 12.64
N ALA A 108 -19.90 5.24 12.09
CA ALA A 108 -19.93 4.99 10.64
C ALA A 108 -20.19 6.27 9.84
N GLU A 109 -21.02 7.18 10.36
CA GLU A 109 -21.31 8.48 9.72
C GLU A 109 -20.10 9.42 9.73
N GLU A 110 -19.28 9.42 10.80
CA GLU A 110 -18.05 10.21 10.81
C GLU A 110 -17.02 9.67 9.83
N MET A 111 -16.90 8.34 9.72
CA MET A 111 -15.96 7.69 8.79
C MET A 111 -16.29 8.03 7.33
N THR A 112 -17.57 8.08 6.93
CA THR A 112 -17.96 8.43 5.55
C THR A 112 -17.71 9.90 5.20
N ARG A 113 -17.50 10.76 6.20
CA ARG A 113 -17.19 12.18 6.03
C ARG A 113 -15.69 12.48 6.03
N MET A 114 -14.83 11.48 6.28
CA MET A 114 -13.39 11.67 6.19
C MET A 114 -12.97 11.96 4.74
N PRO A 115 -11.97 12.83 4.53
CA PRO A 115 -11.45 13.09 3.19
C PRO A 115 -10.62 11.89 2.71
N MET A 116 -11.25 11.04 1.91
CA MET A 116 -10.64 9.90 1.21
C MET A 116 -10.07 10.31 -0.15
#